data_AF-A0A0J9RK48-F1
#
_entry.id   AF-A0A0J9RK48-F1
#
_cell.length_a   1.000
_cell.length_b   1.000
_cell.length_c   1.000
_cell.angle_alpha   90.00
_cell.angle_beta   90.00
_cell.angle_gamma   90.00
#
_symmetry.space_group_name_H-M   'P 1'
#
loop_
_entity.id
_entity.type
_entity.pdbx_description
1 polymer ?
#
loop_
_entity_poly.entity_id
_entity_poly.type
_entity_poly.pdbx_seq_one_letter_code
_entity_poly.pdbx_strand_id
1 'polypeptide(L)'
;MWRKTLTTLRGIIRSIGPTFLGFLRSFVENKGLLWIFVLGISGWSTVSILVLLKHRYETDSTTIGVSTAYSRWINTFPSIGICITKYRAFNEFKAMMRDHFQEEFEYSFTKMIYEFAFTNPNTLFTRAPTKNTSYPYDFDILEIRRKMFPTNCSACFEEVYFRGELVANCEEIFKFHVTEMGYCFLANNLLDYDSIDEMPLRYSSLDNNRNLRLILRYSVFYKYEMYVNSPEDLPFFNSLTYTISNDSTTYAFNVEEIHNHEGVIDEPISQRKCKFPSETSVKGFPYSFSACMSIIRSEFEMTACNCSLFNPEDRNDSLYCGLHKADCLIKAGVTNRVKEYVGSNTVCLPSCVEQQISLVGVVTENQTIYKNNEQVTEIQIISPPTVRYERKVTQTKLDLIVGIGSVAGLFFGASLLNLLEIISYFIKKVKTAIFG
;
A
#
# COMPACT_ATOMS: atom_id res chain seq x y z
N MET A 1 -45.59 33.51 33.33
CA MET A 1 -44.37 34.20 32.83
C MET A 1 -44.36 34.42 31.31
N TRP A 2 -45.07 33.62 30.50
CA TRP A 2 -45.10 33.73 29.03
C TRP A 2 -46.01 34.82 28.41
N ARG A 3 -47.00 35.34 29.15
CA ARG A 3 -47.92 36.38 28.61
C ARG A 3 -47.32 37.80 28.57
N LYS A 4 -46.26 38.08 29.35
CA LYS A 4 -45.59 39.40 29.36
C LYS A 4 -44.51 39.54 28.29
N THR A 5 -44.03 38.43 27.73
CA THR A 5 -43.02 38.38 26.64
C THR A 5 -43.64 38.55 25.25
N LEU A 6 -44.88 38.10 25.04
CA LEU A 6 -45.58 38.29 23.76
C LEU A 6 -46.08 39.73 23.54
N THR A 7 -46.41 40.47 24.60
CA THR A 7 -46.88 41.85 24.50
C THR A 7 -45.72 42.83 24.25
N THR A 8 -44.52 42.54 24.74
CA THR A 8 -43.30 43.30 24.43
C THR A 8 -42.84 43.07 22.99
N LEU A 9 -42.92 41.85 22.47
CA LEU A 9 -42.63 41.57 21.05
C LEU A 9 -43.61 42.26 20.09
N ARG A 10 -44.92 42.29 20.41
CA ARG A 10 -45.94 42.99 19.61
C ARG A 10 -45.78 44.52 19.62
N GLY A 11 -45.27 45.10 20.72
CA GLY A 11 -44.97 46.53 20.82
C GLY A 11 -43.74 46.95 19.99
N ILE A 12 -42.70 46.12 19.99
CA ILE A 12 -41.46 46.33 19.21
C ILE A 12 -41.75 46.18 17.70
N ILE A 13 -42.57 45.20 17.29
CA ILE A 13 -42.97 45.01 15.89
C ILE A 13 -43.88 46.15 15.39
N ARG A 14 -44.72 46.75 16.25
CA ARG A 14 -45.61 47.87 15.88
C ARG A 14 -44.90 49.23 15.80
N SER A 15 -43.80 49.46 16.53
CA SER A 15 -43.06 50.72 16.42
C SER A 15 -41.94 50.69 15.37
N ILE A 16 -41.39 49.51 15.06
CA ILE A 16 -40.34 49.32 14.05
C ILE A 16 -40.93 49.06 12.66
N GLY A 17 -42.08 48.40 12.56
CA GLY A 17 -42.72 48.06 11.28
C GLY A 17 -42.94 49.24 10.31
N PRO A 18 -43.55 50.36 10.73
CA PRO A 18 -43.83 51.48 9.82
C PRO A 18 -42.59 52.35 9.51
N THR A 19 -41.64 52.47 10.45
CA THR A 19 -40.35 53.16 10.25
C THR A 19 -39.41 52.35 9.36
N PHE A 20 -39.39 51.01 9.51
CA PHE A 20 -38.65 50.09 8.65
C PHE A 20 -39.26 50.02 7.25
N LEU A 21 -40.60 50.03 7.11
CA LEU A 21 -41.26 50.16 5.80
C LEU A 21 -40.98 51.51 5.13
N GLY A 22 -40.99 52.61 5.89
CA GLY A 22 -40.65 53.94 5.39
C GLY A 22 -39.19 54.05 4.92
N PHE A 23 -38.27 53.44 5.68
CA PHE A 23 -36.87 53.31 5.30
C PHE A 23 -36.69 52.46 4.04
N LEU A 24 -37.35 51.31 3.94
CA LEU A 24 -37.34 50.46 2.74
C LEU A 24 -37.89 51.19 1.51
N ARG A 25 -38.95 51.98 1.66
CA ARG A 25 -39.54 52.75 0.56
C ARG A 25 -38.59 53.85 0.06
N SER A 26 -37.99 54.60 0.98
CA SER A 26 -36.95 55.61 0.67
C SER A 26 -35.68 54.98 0.08
N PHE A 27 -35.29 53.80 0.57
CA PHE A 27 -34.14 53.04 0.07
C PHE A 27 -34.36 52.51 -1.36
N VAL A 28 -35.58 52.05 -1.69
CA VAL A 28 -35.95 51.56 -3.02
C VAL A 28 -36.15 52.72 -4.01
N GLU A 29 -36.67 53.86 -3.57
CA GLU A 29 -36.79 55.07 -4.41
C GLU A 29 -35.40 55.63 -4.78
N ASN A 30 -34.41 55.48 -3.91
CA ASN A 30 -33.07 55.96 -4.13
C ASN A 30 -32.21 54.93 -4.88
N LYS A 31 -32.39 54.89 -6.22
CA LYS A 31 -31.77 53.91 -7.14
C LYS A 31 -30.28 53.63 -6.88
N GLY A 32 -29.49 54.66 -6.52
CA GLY A 32 -28.06 54.50 -6.25
C GLY A 32 -27.75 53.62 -5.03
N LEU A 33 -28.48 53.79 -3.92
CA LEU A 33 -28.28 53.00 -2.70
C LEU A 33 -28.69 51.53 -2.89
N LEU A 34 -29.77 51.30 -3.64
CA LEU A 34 -30.24 49.96 -3.97
C LEU A 34 -29.22 49.19 -4.82
N TRP A 35 -28.65 49.83 -5.86
CA TRP A 35 -27.62 49.20 -6.69
C TRP A 35 -26.32 48.92 -5.91
N ILE A 36 -25.88 49.83 -5.03
CA ILE A 36 -24.71 49.61 -4.18
C ILE A 36 -24.91 48.40 -3.26
N PHE A 37 -26.09 48.26 -2.67
CA PHE A 37 -26.40 47.13 -1.79
C PHE A 37 -26.46 45.81 -2.54
N VAL A 38 -27.11 45.78 -3.71
CA VAL A 38 -27.16 44.59 -4.57
C VAL A 38 -25.76 44.18 -5.03
N LEU A 39 -24.92 45.13 -5.47
CA LEU A 39 -23.53 44.86 -5.85
C LEU A 39 -22.70 44.38 -4.66
N GLY A 40 -22.93 44.94 -3.46
CA GLY A 40 -22.28 44.51 -2.23
C GLY A 40 -22.60 43.06 -1.87
N ILE A 41 -23.88 42.68 -1.91
CA ILE A 41 -24.31 41.29 -1.67
C ILE A 41 -23.78 40.35 -2.75
N SER A 42 -23.81 40.77 -4.01
CA SER A 42 -23.31 40.00 -5.14
C SER A 42 -21.80 39.74 -5.00
N GLY A 43 -21.03 40.76 -4.64
CA GLY A 43 -19.59 40.63 -4.36
C GLY A 43 -19.29 39.74 -3.16
N TRP A 44 -20.02 39.91 -2.05
CA TRP A 44 -19.87 39.05 -0.87
C TRP A 44 -20.17 37.58 -1.19
N SER A 45 -21.26 37.32 -1.92
CA SER A 45 -21.65 35.97 -2.34
C SER A 45 -20.61 35.35 -3.27
N THR A 46 -20.11 36.13 -4.23
CA THR A 46 -19.06 35.71 -5.16
C THR A 46 -17.80 35.29 -4.41
N VAL A 47 -17.27 36.16 -3.54
CA VAL A 47 -16.06 35.86 -2.75
C VAL A 47 -16.29 34.62 -1.89
N SER A 48 -17.44 34.52 -1.22
CA SER A 48 -17.77 33.38 -0.36
C SER A 48 -17.76 32.05 -1.14
N ILE A 49 -18.38 32.01 -2.32
CA ILE A 49 -18.41 30.80 -3.15
C ILE A 49 -17.03 30.49 -3.71
N LEU A 50 -16.27 31.50 -4.15
CA LEU A 50 -14.91 31.29 -4.64
C LEU A 50 -13.97 30.72 -3.57
N VAL A 51 -14.10 31.20 -2.31
CA VAL A 51 -13.36 30.65 -1.18
C VAL A 51 -13.74 29.19 -0.92
N LEU A 52 -15.04 28.85 -0.95
CA LEU A 52 -15.50 27.47 -0.79
C LEU A 52 -15.02 26.55 -1.93
N LEU A 53 -15.03 27.06 -3.16
CA LEU A 53 -14.62 26.30 -4.34
C LEU A 53 -13.11 26.04 -4.31
N LYS A 54 -12.31 27.05 -3.94
CA LYS A 54 -10.87 26.88 -3.69
C LYS A 54 -10.61 25.90 -2.54
N HIS A 55 -11.32 26.04 -1.43
CA HIS A 55 -11.16 25.16 -0.28
C HIS A 55 -11.45 23.70 -0.65
N ARG A 56 -12.56 23.44 -1.35
CA ARG A 56 -12.91 22.11 -1.85
C ARG A 56 -11.87 21.55 -2.80
N TYR A 57 -11.34 22.37 -3.70
CA TYR A 57 -10.26 21.97 -4.62
C TYR A 57 -8.98 21.56 -3.85
N GLU A 58 -8.66 22.25 -2.76
CA GLU A 58 -7.48 21.96 -1.93
C GLU A 58 -7.67 20.76 -0.98
N THR A 59 -8.90 20.47 -0.55
CA THR A 59 -9.20 19.38 0.41
C THR A 59 -9.61 18.07 -0.26
N ASP A 60 -10.41 18.14 -1.33
CA ASP A 60 -11.09 16.99 -1.92
C ASP A 60 -10.53 16.75 -3.32
N SER A 61 -9.35 16.14 -3.46
CA SER A 61 -8.73 15.92 -4.78
C SER A 61 -9.23 14.68 -5.51
N THR A 62 -9.65 13.65 -4.77
CA THR A 62 -10.02 12.35 -5.35
C THR A 62 -11.34 11.82 -4.80
N THR A 63 -12.07 11.09 -5.64
CA THR A 63 -13.31 10.39 -5.30
C THR A 63 -13.22 8.93 -5.72
N ILE A 64 -13.89 8.06 -4.99
CA ILE A 64 -13.97 6.64 -5.28
C ILE A 64 -15.39 6.34 -5.75
N GLY A 65 -15.51 5.98 -7.02
CA GLY A 65 -16.73 5.44 -7.62
C GLY A 65 -16.71 3.91 -7.65
N VAL A 66 -17.84 3.32 -8.01
CA VAL A 66 -17.97 1.88 -8.24
C VAL A 66 -18.38 1.65 -9.69
N SER A 67 -17.69 0.74 -10.35
CA SER A 67 -18.00 0.24 -11.69
C SER A 67 -18.46 -1.22 -11.59
N THR A 68 -19.39 -1.62 -12.44
CA THR A 68 -19.98 -2.99 -12.46
C THR A 68 -19.84 -3.68 -13.83
N ALA A 69 -18.99 -3.14 -14.71
CA ALA A 69 -18.74 -3.69 -16.05
C ALA A 69 -17.82 -4.93 -16.06
N TYR A 70 -18.06 -5.88 -15.14
CA TYR A 70 -17.12 -6.96 -14.79
C TYR A 70 -16.79 -7.95 -15.91
N SER A 71 -17.64 -8.07 -16.93
CA SER A 71 -17.48 -9.02 -18.03
C SER A 71 -16.32 -8.70 -18.98
N ARG A 72 -15.83 -7.46 -18.97
CA ARG A 72 -14.72 -7.00 -19.84
C ARG A 72 -13.38 -6.90 -19.12
N TRP A 73 -13.35 -7.17 -17.82
CA TRP A 73 -12.14 -6.95 -17.03
C TRP A 73 -11.19 -8.13 -17.11
N ILE A 74 -9.91 -7.78 -17.28
CA ILE A 74 -8.79 -8.63 -16.93
C ILE A 74 -8.36 -8.18 -15.54
N ASN A 75 -8.36 -9.12 -14.60
CA ASN A 75 -8.00 -8.92 -13.21
C ASN A 75 -6.61 -9.51 -12.97
N THR A 76 -5.95 -9.01 -11.95
CA THR A 76 -4.60 -9.43 -11.55
C THR A 76 -4.71 -10.42 -10.40
N PHE A 77 -4.08 -11.58 -10.54
CA PHE A 77 -3.96 -12.50 -9.41
C PHE A 77 -3.11 -11.87 -8.30
N PRO A 78 -3.39 -12.10 -7.01
CA PRO A 78 -2.55 -11.56 -5.95
C PRO A 78 -1.12 -12.10 -6.04
N SER A 79 -0.17 -11.37 -5.48
CA SER A 79 1.20 -11.87 -5.36
C SER A 79 1.25 -13.02 -4.35
N ILE A 80 1.79 -14.15 -4.79
CA ILE A 80 1.94 -15.35 -3.95
C ILE A 80 3.41 -15.50 -3.57
N GLY A 81 3.70 -15.38 -2.29
CA GLY A 81 5.04 -15.62 -1.75
C GLY A 81 5.13 -16.97 -1.08
N ILE A 82 6.01 -17.86 -1.55
CA ILE A 82 6.32 -19.13 -0.90
C ILE A 82 7.69 -19.01 -0.24
N CYS A 83 7.71 -18.93 1.09
CA CYS A 83 8.93 -18.73 1.87
C CYS A 83 9.37 -20.00 2.58
N ILE A 84 10.68 -20.15 2.67
CA ILE A 84 11.35 -21.22 3.40
C ILE A 84 11.39 -20.86 4.89
N THR A 85 10.92 -21.77 5.73
CA THR A 85 10.84 -21.56 7.18
C THR A 85 11.30 -22.81 7.93
N LYS A 86 11.53 -22.66 9.24
CA LYS A 86 12.16 -23.68 10.08
C LYS A 86 11.32 -24.96 10.14
N TYR A 87 11.96 -26.09 9.88
CA TYR A 87 11.41 -27.44 10.13
C TYR A 87 12.14 -28.13 11.29
N ARG A 88 11.87 -29.42 11.55
CA ARG A 88 12.55 -30.20 12.58
C ARG A 88 13.71 -31.00 11.97
N ALA A 89 14.74 -30.29 11.49
CA ALA A 89 15.84 -30.85 10.68
C ALA A 89 17.23 -30.71 11.33
N PHE A 90 17.27 -30.72 12.66
CA PHE A 90 18.49 -30.36 13.38
C PHE A 90 19.63 -31.37 13.19
N ASN A 91 19.32 -32.66 13.09
CA ASN A 91 20.33 -33.71 12.98
C ASN A 91 21.01 -33.68 11.60
N GLU A 92 20.21 -33.48 10.56
CA GLU A 92 20.64 -33.31 9.17
C GLU A 92 21.50 -32.05 9.04
N PHE A 93 21.07 -30.95 9.67
CA PHE A 93 21.87 -29.74 9.74
C PHE A 93 23.21 -29.96 10.47
N LYS A 94 23.20 -30.65 11.61
CA LYS A 94 24.43 -30.98 12.35
C LYS A 94 25.40 -31.80 11.49
N ALA A 95 24.88 -32.77 10.72
CA ALA A 95 25.69 -33.58 9.82
C ALA A 95 26.32 -32.73 8.69
N MET A 96 25.54 -31.83 8.08
CA MET A 96 26.04 -30.90 7.05
C MET A 96 27.14 -29.98 7.60
N MET A 97 26.95 -29.40 8.78
CA MET A 97 27.94 -28.53 9.41
C MET A 97 29.25 -29.29 9.70
N ARG A 98 29.15 -30.53 10.17
CA ARG A 98 30.32 -31.39 10.42
C ARG A 98 31.11 -31.67 9.14
N ASP A 99 30.42 -31.99 8.05
CA ASP A 99 31.05 -32.29 6.76
C ASP A 99 31.77 -31.06 6.20
N HIS A 100 31.14 -29.89 6.31
CA HIS A 100 31.67 -28.64 5.76
C HIS A 100 32.91 -28.13 6.49
N PHE A 101 32.86 -28.04 7.82
CA PHE A 101 33.97 -27.51 8.62
C PHE A 101 35.00 -28.58 8.97
N GLN A 102 34.72 -29.85 8.65
CA GLN A 102 35.52 -31.00 9.05
C GLN A 102 35.76 -31.05 10.58
N GLU A 103 34.88 -30.42 11.35
CA GLU A 103 34.96 -30.20 12.78
C GLU A 103 33.60 -30.52 13.41
N GLU A 104 33.60 -31.14 14.60
CA GLU A 104 32.36 -31.35 15.35
C GLU A 104 32.13 -30.23 16.35
N PHE A 105 31.15 -29.38 16.04
CA PHE A 105 30.73 -28.31 16.93
C PHE A 105 29.89 -28.81 18.11
N GLU A 106 29.93 -28.06 19.22
CA GLU A 106 29.05 -28.29 20.35
C GLU A 106 27.57 -28.22 19.92
N TYR A 107 26.73 -29.06 20.53
CA TYR A 107 25.28 -29.09 20.24
C TYR A 107 24.63 -27.71 20.40
N SER A 108 25.01 -26.96 21.45
CA SER A 108 24.48 -25.64 21.75
C SER A 108 24.80 -24.62 20.64
N PHE A 109 26.05 -24.62 20.16
CA PHE A 109 26.49 -23.75 19.08
C PHE A 109 25.84 -24.12 17.74
N THR A 110 25.80 -25.41 17.41
CA THR A 110 25.11 -25.89 16.20
C THR A 110 23.64 -25.49 16.21
N LYS A 111 22.96 -25.63 17.36
CA LYS A 111 21.55 -25.23 17.50
C LYS A 111 21.36 -23.74 17.32
N MET A 112 22.29 -22.94 17.82
CA MET A 112 22.26 -21.49 17.64
C MET A 112 22.38 -21.10 16.16
N ILE A 113 23.34 -21.67 15.42
CA ILE A 113 23.48 -21.41 13.98
C ILE A 113 22.22 -21.84 13.22
N TYR A 114 21.68 -23.01 13.56
CA TYR A 114 20.44 -23.51 12.98
C TYR A 114 19.27 -22.53 13.17
N GLU A 115 19.08 -22.00 14.38
CA GLU A 115 18.02 -21.04 14.66
C GLU A 115 18.28 -19.67 14.02
N PHE A 116 19.55 -19.27 13.92
CA PHE A 116 19.95 -18.05 13.26
C PHE A 116 19.66 -18.07 11.75
N ALA A 117 19.89 -19.20 11.07
CA ALA A 117 19.61 -19.36 9.64
C ALA A 117 18.15 -19.04 9.26
N PHE A 118 17.21 -19.42 10.14
CA PHE A 118 15.77 -19.19 9.96
C PHE A 118 15.26 -17.94 10.69
N THR A 119 16.14 -17.11 11.24
CA THR A 119 15.71 -15.92 11.98
C THR A 119 15.03 -14.92 11.06
N ASN A 120 13.85 -14.49 11.48
CA ASN A 120 13.09 -13.41 10.88
C ASN A 120 12.46 -12.54 11.99
N PRO A 121 11.83 -11.40 11.66
CA PRO A 121 11.23 -10.49 12.64
C PRO A 121 10.26 -11.14 13.64
N ASN A 122 9.58 -12.21 13.22
CA ASN A 122 8.56 -12.90 14.00
C ASN A 122 9.12 -14.06 14.83
N THR A 123 10.27 -14.58 14.43
CA THR A 123 10.92 -15.75 15.04
C THR A 123 12.33 -15.41 15.52
N LEU A 124 12.50 -14.20 16.05
CA LEU A 124 13.77 -13.75 16.60
C LEU A 124 14.29 -14.77 17.62
N PHE A 125 15.54 -15.17 17.42
CA PHE A 125 16.28 -16.08 18.27
C PHE A 125 16.10 -15.74 19.76
N THR A 126 15.68 -16.68 20.60
CA THR A 126 15.24 -16.37 21.99
C THR A 126 16.33 -16.54 23.04
N ARG A 127 17.54 -16.99 22.67
CA ARG A 127 18.59 -17.31 23.64
C ARG A 127 19.93 -16.68 23.28
N ALA A 128 20.26 -15.58 23.93
CA ALA A 128 21.60 -15.02 23.89
C ALA A 128 22.66 -16.07 24.30
N PRO A 129 23.84 -16.10 23.62
CA PRO A 129 25.04 -16.71 24.17
C PRO A 129 25.27 -16.28 25.63
N THR A 130 25.57 -17.22 26.52
CA THR A 130 26.16 -16.85 27.80
C THR A 130 27.55 -16.24 27.54
N LYS A 131 27.90 -15.17 28.27
CA LYS A 131 29.09 -14.30 28.09
C LYS A 131 30.47 -15.00 27.95
N ASN A 132 30.56 -16.32 28.13
CA ASN A 132 31.80 -17.10 28.10
C ASN A 132 31.92 -18.05 26.89
N THR A 133 31.03 -17.98 25.90
CA THR A 133 31.17 -18.77 24.67
C THR A 133 31.97 -17.98 23.65
N SER A 134 33.26 -18.30 23.51
CA SER A 134 34.06 -17.85 22.38
C SER A 134 33.63 -18.67 21.16
N TYR A 135 32.95 -18.03 20.21
CA TYR A 135 32.61 -18.68 18.95
C TYR A 135 33.82 -18.58 18.01
N PRO A 136 34.28 -19.70 17.46
CA PRO A 136 35.45 -19.70 16.57
C PRO A 136 35.18 -18.99 15.24
N TYR A 137 33.91 -18.84 14.85
CA TYR A 137 33.48 -18.26 13.58
C TYR A 137 32.27 -17.33 13.75
N ASP A 138 32.30 -16.18 13.09
CA ASP A 138 31.15 -15.28 12.94
C ASP A 138 30.53 -15.49 11.56
N PHE A 139 29.41 -16.21 11.52
CA PHE A 139 28.72 -16.49 10.27
C PHE A 139 27.71 -15.40 9.95
N ASP A 140 27.76 -14.90 8.71
CA ASP A 140 26.69 -14.10 8.14
C ASP A 140 25.46 -14.98 7.89
N ILE A 141 24.28 -14.47 8.23
CA ILE A 141 22.99 -15.11 7.95
C ILE A 141 22.85 -15.46 6.47
N LEU A 142 23.31 -14.62 5.54
CA LEU A 142 23.25 -14.88 4.11
C LEU A 142 24.16 -16.04 3.70
N GLU A 143 25.34 -16.15 4.29
CA GLU A 143 26.26 -17.26 3.99
C GLU A 143 25.64 -18.60 4.37
N ILE A 144 25.07 -18.70 5.58
CA ILE A 144 24.42 -19.92 6.04
C ILE A 144 23.23 -20.26 5.14
N ARG A 145 22.40 -19.27 4.79
CA ARG A 145 21.23 -19.46 3.93
C ARG A 145 21.60 -19.93 2.53
N ARG A 146 22.63 -19.35 1.91
CA ARG A 146 23.13 -19.76 0.58
C ARG A 146 23.53 -21.22 0.53
N LYS A 147 24.03 -21.78 1.65
CA LYS A 147 24.42 -23.19 1.75
C LYS A 147 23.24 -24.12 2.06
N MET A 148 22.28 -23.66 2.86
CA MET A 148 21.17 -24.49 3.32
C MET A 148 19.96 -24.52 2.40
N PHE A 149 19.70 -23.43 1.69
CA PHE A 149 18.41 -23.19 1.03
C PHE A 149 18.60 -23.04 -0.47
N PRO A 150 17.71 -23.65 -1.27
CA PRO A 150 17.75 -23.47 -2.71
C PRO A 150 17.38 -22.04 -3.09
N THR A 151 18.02 -21.58 -4.16
CA THR A 151 17.64 -20.34 -4.87
C THR A 151 16.88 -20.64 -6.17
N ASN A 152 16.88 -21.91 -6.62
CA ASN A 152 16.23 -22.32 -7.85
C ASN A 152 14.81 -22.81 -7.57
N CYS A 153 13.87 -22.35 -8.39
CA CYS A 153 12.47 -22.66 -8.28
C CYS A 153 12.19 -24.19 -8.33
N SER A 154 12.83 -24.91 -9.25
CA SER A 154 12.61 -26.35 -9.46
C SER A 154 13.01 -27.25 -8.28
N ALA A 155 13.78 -26.72 -7.32
CA ALA A 155 14.10 -27.43 -6.08
C ALA A 155 12.92 -27.42 -5.09
N CYS A 156 12.05 -26.41 -5.17
CA CYS A 156 10.88 -26.26 -4.30
C CYS A 156 9.59 -26.75 -4.96
N PHE A 157 9.44 -26.53 -6.26
CA PHE A 157 8.24 -26.87 -7.01
C PHE A 157 8.48 -28.08 -7.92
N GLU A 158 7.59 -29.06 -7.84
CA GLU A 158 7.54 -30.21 -8.74
C GLU A 158 6.74 -29.86 -9.98
N GLU A 159 5.50 -29.42 -9.79
CA GLU A 159 4.60 -28.99 -10.86
C GLU A 159 3.84 -27.73 -10.43
N VAL A 160 3.63 -26.83 -11.37
CA VAL A 160 2.85 -25.59 -11.18
C VAL A 160 1.78 -25.56 -12.24
N TYR A 161 0.53 -25.37 -11.82
CA TYR A 161 -0.61 -25.24 -12.73
C TYR A 161 -1.27 -23.89 -12.53
N PHE A 162 -1.57 -23.20 -13.63
CA PHE A 162 -2.36 -21.98 -13.60
C PHE A 162 -3.57 -22.13 -14.51
N ARG A 163 -4.77 -21.81 -13.99
CA ARG A 163 -6.05 -21.97 -14.71
C ARG A 163 -6.27 -23.40 -15.24
N GLY A 164 -5.67 -24.39 -14.58
CA GLY A 164 -5.73 -25.81 -14.96
C GLY A 164 -4.71 -26.26 -16.02
N GLU A 165 -3.85 -25.37 -16.51
CA GLU A 165 -2.79 -25.69 -17.47
C GLU A 165 -1.44 -25.83 -16.77
N LEU A 166 -0.66 -26.84 -17.16
CA LEU A 166 0.69 -27.07 -16.63
C LEU A 166 1.64 -26.00 -17.15
N VAL A 167 2.36 -25.38 -16.23
CA VAL A 167 3.40 -24.39 -16.53
C VAL A 167 4.73 -25.13 -16.69
N ALA A 168 5.29 -25.08 -17.90
CA ALA A 168 6.46 -25.89 -18.25
C ALA A 168 7.71 -25.50 -17.45
N ASN A 169 7.92 -24.21 -17.21
CA ASN A 169 9.01 -23.71 -16.37
C ASN A 169 8.45 -22.87 -15.22
N CYS A 170 8.66 -23.33 -13.99
CA CYS A 170 8.17 -22.66 -12.81
C CYS A 170 8.80 -21.25 -12.61
N GLU A 171 9.98 -20.99 -13.20
CA GLU A 171 10.62 -19.67 -13.18
C GLU A 171 9.87 -18.61 -14.01
N GLU A 172 8.94 -19.01 -14.88
CA GLU A 172 8.06 -18.05 -15.58
C GLU A 172 7.12 -17.35 -14.59
N ILE A 173 6.77 -18.02 -13.49
CA ILE A 173 5.86 -17.50 -12.47
C ILE A 173 6.62 -17.08 -11.23
N PHE A 174 7.47 -17.95 -10.68
CA PHE A 174 8.12 -17.78 -9.39
C PHE A 174 9.57 -17.31 -9.53
N LYS A 175 9.87 -16.13 -8.97
CA LYS A 175 11.23 -15.57 -8.92
C LYS A 175 11.77 -15.60 -7.49
N PHE A 176 13.05 -15.92 -7.34
CA PHE A 176 13.70 -15.99 -6.04
C PHE A 176 14.07 -14.59 -5.52
N HIS A 177 13.72 -14.33 -4.27
CA HIS A 177 14.06 -13.10 -3.57
C HIS A 177 14.47 -13.37 -2.12
N VAL A 178 15.47 -12.63 -1.65
CA VAL A 178 15.74 -12.47 -0.23
C VAL A 178 14.78 -11.41 0.30
N THR A 179 13.96 -11.77 1.29
CA THR A 179 12.96 -10.88 1.90
C THR A 179 13.20 -10.75 3.40
N GLU A 180 12.45 -9.87 4.06
CA GLU A 180 12.44 -9.73 5.52
C GLU A 180 12.08 -11.06 6.23
N MET A 181 11.25 -11.89 5.59
CA MET A 181 10.81 -13.18 6.13
C MET A 181 11.78 -14.33 5.84
N GLY A 182 12.79 -14.12 4.99
CA GLY A 182 13.77 -15.13 4.59
C GLY A 182 13.85 -15.34 3.07
N TYR A 183 14.24 -16.53 2.66
CA TYR A 183 14.30 -16.93 1.25
C TYR A 183 12.89 -17.24 0.76
N CYS A 184 12.42 -16.50 -0.24
CA CYS A 184 11.07 -16.63 -0.77
C CYS A 184 11.08 -16.69 -2.29
N PHE A 185 10.12 -17.42 -2.83
CA PHE A 185 9.78 -17.42 -4.23
C PHE A 185 8.50 -16.62 -4.39
N LEU A 186 8.58 -15.50 -5.10
CA LEU A 186 7.45 -14.60 -5.32
C LEU A 186 6.88 -14.81 -6.71
N ALA A 187 5.57 -14.93 -6.81
CA ALA A 187 4.83 -14.94 -8.05
C ALA A 187 4.02 -13.65 -8.19
N ASN A 188 3.91 -13.14 -9.41
CA ASN A 188 3.06 -12.00 -9.74
C ASN A 188 3.38 -10.72 -8.93
N ASN A 189 4.67 -10.41 -8.76
CA ASN A 189 5.15 -9.32 -7.91
C ASN A 189 5.85 -8.21 -8.72
N LEU A 190 5.61 -6.94 -8.40
CA LEU A 190 6.18 -5.78 -9.10
C LEU A 190 7.71 -5.61 -8.92
N LEU A 191 8.36 -6.42 -8.09
CA LEU A 191 9.82 -6.49 -8.09
C LEU A 191 10.39 -7.03 -9.41
N ASP A 192 9.63 -7.87 -10.11
CA ASP A 192 10.11 -8.61 -11.28
C ASP A 192 9.57 -8.09 -12.62
N TYR A 193 8.61 -7.15 -12.57
CA TYR A 193 7.89 -6.64 -13.74
C TYR A 193 7.74 -5.13 -13.67
N ASP A 194 7.87 -4.44 -14.81
CA ASP A 194 7.75 -2.98 -14.89
C ASP A 194 6.30 -2.51 -14.73
N SER A 195 5.34 -3.36 -15.09
CA SER A 195 3.91 -3.06 -14.96
C SER A 195 3.08 -4.29 -14.61
N ILE A 196 1.89 -4.05 -14.04
CA ILE A 196 0.90 -5.09 -13.74
C ILE A 196 0.46 -5.83 -15.02
N ASP A 197 0.49 -5.16 -16.17
CA ASP A 197 0.01 -5.73 -17.43
C ASP A 197 0.89 -6.84 -17.98
N GLU A 198 2.19 -6.80 -17.67
CA GLU A 198 3.21 -7.77 -18.09
C GLU A 198 3.25 -9.02 -17.21
N MET A 199 2.54 -9.01 -16.09
CA MET A 199 2.59 -10.10 -15.14
C MET A 199 1.89 -11.37 -15.67
N PRO A 200 2.41 -12.57 -15.35
CA PRO A 200 1.93 -13.82 -15.95
C PRO A 200 0.60 -14.30 -15.37
N LEU A 201 0.28 -13.98 -14.11
CA LEU A 201 -0.94 -14.46 -13.46
C LEU A 201 -2.05 -13.41 -13.57
N ARG A 202 -2.73 -13.43 -14.70
CA ARG A 202 -3.93 -12.61 -14.96
C ARG A 202 -5.10 -13.50 -15.33
N TYR A 203 -6.31 -13.07 -14.98
CA TYR A 203 -7.51 -13.86 -15.21
C TYR A 203 -8.71 -12.97 -15.54
N SER A 204 -9.63 -13.50 -16.34
CA SER A 204 -10.91 -12.87 -16.62
C SER A 204 -11.98 -13.36 -15.65
N SER A 205 -12.99 -12.53 -15.42
CA SER A 205 -14.20 -12.93 -14.70
C SER A 205 -14.95 -14.10 -15.35
N LEU A 206 -14.71 -14.36 -16.64
CA LEU A 206 -15.33 -15.42 -17.43
C LEU A 206 -14.55 -16.75 -17.41
N ASP A 207 -13.36 -16.78 -16.80
CA ASP A 207 -12.54 -17.98 -16.76
C ASP A 207 -13.17 -19.06 -15.86
N ASN A 208 -13.26 -20.28 -16.37
CA ASN A 208 -13.78 -21.43 -15.61
C ASN A 208 -12.91 -21.74 -14.39
N ASN A 209 -11.58 -21.70 -14.57
CA ASN A 209 -10.60 -21.97 -13.52
C ASN A 209 -9.82 -20.69 -13.25
N ARG A 210 -9.83 -20.23 -12.00
CA ARG A 210 -9.07 -19.06 -11.52
C ARG A 210 -8.22 -19.47 -10.33
N ASN A 211 -7.43 -20.50 -10.54
CA ASN A 211 -6.64 -21.15 -9.52
C ASN A 211 -5.16 -21.20 -9.92
N LEU A 212 -4.31 -21.13 -8.91
CA LEU A 212 -2.91 -21.48 -8.96
C LEU A 212 -2.73 -22.72 -8.08
N ARG A 213 -2.41 -23.85 -8.70
CA ARG A 213 -2.19 -25.11 -8.00
C ARG A 213 -0.71 -25.45 -8.03
N LEU A 214 -0.18 -25.72 -6.84
CA LEU A 214 1.24 -25.95 -6.58
C LEU A 214 1.41 -27.37 -6.05
N ILE A 215 2.28 -28.13 -6.69
CA ILE A 215 2.79 -29.40 -6.17
C ILE A 215 4.21 -29.13 -5.72
N LEU A 216 4.42 -29.14 -4.40
CA LEU A 216 5.69 -28.79 -3.77
C LEU A 216 6.48 -30.04 -3.43
N ARG A 217 7.80 -29.95 -3.64
CA ARG A 217 8.75 -30.99 -3.26
C ARG A 217 8.93 -31.02 -1.76
N TYR A 218 8.79 -32.19 -1.17
CA TYR A 218 9.12 -32.41 0.23
C TYR A 218 10.62 -32.15 0.48
N SER A 219 10.92 -31.39 1.54
CA SER A 219 12.28 -31.16 2.01
C SER A 219 12.42 -31.60 3.46
N VAL A 220 13.55 -32.22 3.78
CA VAL A 220 13.90 -32.57 5.16
C VAL A 220 14.39 -31.33 5.91
N PHE A 221 14.99 -30.35 5.24
CA PHE A 221 15.66 -29.21 5.88
C PHE A 221 14.72 -28.08 6.30
N TYR A 222 13.62 -27.92 5.59
CA TYR A 222 12.72 -26.77 5.74
C TYR A 222 11.30 -27.14 5.34
N LYS A 223 10.35 -26.32 5.79
CA LYS A 223 8.94 -26.36 5.35
C LYS A 223 8.62 -25.05 4.61
N TYR A 224 7.46 -25.01 3.96
CA TYR A 224 6.99 -23.83 3.23
C TYR A 224 5.92 -23.08 4.02
N GLU A 225 5.96 -21.76 3.95
CA GLU A 225 4.91 -20.85 4.41
C GLU A 225 4.47 -19.98 3.24
N MET A 226 3.16 -19.87 3.04
CA MET A 226 2.56 -19.10 1.95
C MET A 226 2.10 -17.73 2.46
N TYR A 227 2.34 -16.72 1.65
CA TYR A 227 1.88 -15.36 1.80
C TYR A 227 1.07 -14.97 0.57
N VAL A 228 -0.04 -14.27 0.79
CA VAL A 228 -0.91 -13.77 -0.28
C VAL A 228 -1.05 -12.28 -0.06
N ASN A 229 -0.43 -11.50 -0.93
CA ASN A 229 -0.30 -10.04 -0.80
C ASN A 229 -0.71 -9.34 -2.10
N SER A 230 -0.89 -8.02 -2.05
CA SER A 230 -1.00 -7.21 -3.26
C SER A 230 0.28 -7.31 -4.11
N PRO A 231 0.24 -7.13 -5.44
CA PRO A 231 1.39 -7.29 -6.34
C PRO A 231 2.63 -6.46 -5.99
N GLU A 232 2.47 -5.29 -5.39
CA GLU A 232 3.54 -4.42 -4.91
C GLU A 232 4.10 -4.80 -3.53
N ASP A 233 3.35 -5.58 -2.76
CA ASP A 233 3.68 -5.89 -1.38
C ASP A 233 4.57 -7.14 -1.27
N LEU A 234 5.37 -7.16 -0.21
CA LEU A 234 6.25 -8.27 0.14
C LEU A 234 5.86 -8.85 1.50
N PRO A 235 6.17 -10.14 1.75
CA PRO A 235 6.06 -10.72 3.07
C PRO A 235 6.91 -9.91 4.08
N PHE A 236 6.25 -9.37 5.10
CA PHE A 236 6.87 -8.60 6.17
C PHE A 236 6.36 -9.08 7.54
N PHE A 237 6.90 -8.51 8.62
CA PHE A 237 6.62 -8.99 9.98
C PHE A 237 5.13 -9.01 10.39
N ASN A 238 4.27 -8.19 9.76
CA ASN A 238 2.84 -8.17 10.05
C ASN A 238 1.98 -8.88 8.99
N SER A 239 2.60 -9.55 8.02
CA SER A 239 1.88 -10.31 7.00
C SER A 239 1.18 -11.52 7.60
N LEU A 240 -0.02 -11.81 7.08
CA LEU A 240 -0.72 -13.06 7.37
C LEU A 240 0.01 -14.22 6.70
N THR A 241 0.16 -15.31 7.44
CA THR A 241 0.85 -16.52 6.97
C THR A 241 -0.14 -17.68 6.85
N TYR A 242 -0.04 -18.44 5.76
CA TYR A 242 -0.84 -19.62 5.49
C TYR A 242 0.08 -20.84 5.45
N THR A 243 -0.12 -21.78 6.38
CA THR A 243 0.73 -22.98 6.50
C THR A 243 0.39 -23.98 5.41
N ILE A 244 1.38 -24.38 4.62
CA ILE A 244 1.21 -25.49 3.68
C ILE A 244 1.21 -26.81 4.46
N SER A 245 0.09 -27.53 4.41
CA SER A 245 -0.06 -28.83 5.05
C SER A 245 0.57 -29.93 4.18
N ASN A 246 0.76 -31.10 4.78
CA ASN A 246 1.00 -32.31 4.01
C ASN A 246 -0.26 -32.69 3.22
N ASP A 247 -1.43 -32.56 3.84
CA ASP A 247 -2.70 -32.83 3.17
C ASP A 247 -2.99 -31.80 2.06
N SER A 248 -3.70 -32.27 1.02
CA SER A 248 -4.08 -31.41 -0.10
C SER A 248 -4.97 -30.29 0.41
N THR A 249 -4.53 -29.04 0.27
CA THR A 249 -5.23 -27.90 0.85
C THR A 249 -5.55 -26.84 -0.20
N THR A 250 -6.82 -26.44 -0.26
CA THR A 250 -7.32 -25.39 -1.14
C THR A 250 -7.69 -24.15 -0.33
N TYR A 251 -7.04 -23.03 -0.61
CA TYR A 251 -7.32 -21.72 -0.05
C TYR A 251 -8.17 -20.90 -1.01
N ALA A 252 -9.36 -20.51 -0.57
CA ALA A 252 -10.28 -19.69 -1.34
C ALA A 252 -10.19 -18.22 -0.94
N PHE A 253 -9.92 -17.33 -1.90
CA PHE A 253 -9.83 -15.89 -1.69
C PHE A 253 -10.85 -15.11 -2.51
N ASN A 254 -11.25 -13.96 -1.99
CA ASN A 254 -11.86 -12.88 -2.75
C ASN A 254 -10.81 -11.78 -2.92
N VAL A 255 -10.74 -11.22 -4.13
CA VAL A 255 -9.77 -10.17 -4.51
C VAL A 255 -10.52 -9.06 -5.21
N GLU A 256 -10.39 -7.85 -4.68
CA GLU A 256 -10.99 -6.64 -5.24
C GLU A 256 -9.89 -5.60 -5.52
N GLU A 257 -9.91 -5.02 -6.71
CA GLU A 257 -8.89 -4.08 -7.17
C GLU A 257 -9.42 -2.64 -7.17
N ILE A 258 -8.49 -1.70 -6.97
CA ILE A 258 -8.74 -0.27 -7.15
C ILE A 258 -8.10 0.17 -8.47
N HIS A 259 -8.93 0.57 -9.43
CA HIS A 259 -8.49 1.15 -10.68
C HIS A 259 -8.36 2.67 -10.56
N ASN A 260 -7.17 3.19 -10.82
CA ASN A 260 -6.91 4.63 -10.78
C ASN A 260 -7.03 5.21 -12.18
N HIS A 261 -7.75 6.32 -12.32
CA HIS A 261 -7.72 7.09 -13.56
C HIS A 261 -6.37 7.80 -13.70
N GLU A 262 -5.92 8.04 -14.94
CA GLU A 262 -4.57 8.55 -15.25
C GLU A 262 -4.19 9.80 -14.45
N GLY A 263 -5.08 10.79 -14.33
CA GLY A 263 -4.79 12.04 -13.60
C GLY A 263 -4.66 11.91 -12.08
N VAL A 264 -4.91 10.74 -11.47
CA VAL A 264 -4.79 10.55 -10.02
C VAL A 264 -3.33 10.63 -9.55
N ILE A 265 -2.37 10.20 -10.38
CA ILE A 265 -0.95 10.25 -10.03
C ILE A 265 -0.42 11.68 -9.93
N ASP A 266 -1.00 12.60 -10.71
CA ASP A 266 -0.63 14.01 -10.74
C ASP A 266 -1.10 14.77 -9.48
N GLU A 267 -2.06 14.22 -8.76
CA GLU A 267 -2.51 14.78 -7.49
C GLU A 267 -1.45 14.55 -6.40
N PRO A 268 -1.17 15.57 -5.55
CA PRO A 268 -0.15 15.46 -4.54
C PRO A 268 -0.50 14.38 -3.52
N ILE A 269 0.52 13.63 -3.07
CA ILE A 269 0.40 12.55 -2.08
C ILE A 269 -0.35 13.00 -0.82
N SER A 270 -0.13 14.26 -0.39
CA SER A 270 -0.79 14.85 0.78
C SER A 270 -2.31 14.96 0.64
N GLN A 271 -2.85 15.02 -0.58
CA GLN A 271 -4.30 15.09 -0.82
C GLN A 271 -4.89 13.72 -1.14
N ARG A 272 -4.23 12.89 -1.99
CA ARG A 272 -4.74 11.55 -2.32
C ARG A 272 -4.48 10.48 -1.25
N LYS A 273 -3.64 10.78 -0.25
CA LYS A 273 -3.37 9.95 0.94
C LYS A 273 -2.91 8.51 0.66
N CYS A 274 -2.40 8.24 -0.53
CA CYS A 274 -1.80 6.97 -0.93
C CYS A 274 -0.56 7.27 -1.79
N LYS A 275 0.30 6.28 -1.98
CA LYS A 275 1.47 6.37 -2.86
C LYS A 275 1.42 5.29 -3.95
N PHE A 276 1.87 5.62 -5.16
CA PHE A 276 2.02 4.65 -6.24
C PHE A 276 3.34 3.89 -6.12
N PRO A 277 3.45 2.67 -6.67
CA PRO A 277 4.69 1.90 -6.69
C PRO A 277 5.90 2.65 -7.26
N SER A 278 5.69 3.57 -8.20
CA SER A 278 6.73 4.42 -8.78
C SER A 278 7.26 5.50 -7.84
N GLU A 279 6.58 5.80 -6.73
CA GLU A 279 6.91 6.88 -5.78
C GLU A 279 7.78 6.39 -4.61
N THR A 280 8.72 5.52 -4.94
CA THR A 280 9.69 4.93 -4.02
C THR A 280 10.91 5.84 -3.84
N SER A 281 11.48 5.81 -2.64
CA SER A 281 12.79 6.43 -2.37
C SER A 281 13.95 5.52 -2.79
N VAL A 282 13.67 4.22 -3.01
CA VAL A 282 14.69 3.18 -3.23
C VAL A 282 14.66 2.73 -4.68
N LYS A 283 15.77 2.91 -5.39
CA LYS A 283 15.85 2.57 -6.81
C LYS A 283 15.67 1.07 -7.04
N GLY A 284 14.75 0.69 -7.93
CA GLY A 284 14.48 -0.71 -8.27
C GLY A 284 13.66 -1.46 -7.22
N PHE A 285 13.07 -0.75 -6.26
CA PHE A 285 12.22 -1.35 -5.23
C PHE A 285 10.89 -0.58 -5.17
N PRO A 286 9.79 -1.13 -5.73
CA PRO A 286 8.53 -0.42 -5.81
C PRO A 286 8.02 -0.04 -4.42
N TYR A 287 7.39 1.12 -4.33
CA TYR A 287 6.75 1.54 -3.09
C TYR A 287 5.54 0.64 -2.80
N SER A 288 5.47 0.17 -1.57
CA SER A 288 4.31 -0.48 -1.00
C SER A 288 4.28 -0.22 0.50
N PHE A 289 3.16 -0.55 1.15
CA PHE A 289 3.08 -0.38 2.59
C PHE A 289 4.10 -1.29 3.28
N SER A 290 4.19 -2.56 2.86
CA SER A 290 5.18 -3.51 3.37
C SER A 290 6.62 -3.05 3.12
N ALA A 291 6.95 -2.55 1.92
CA ALA A 291 8.26 -2.00 1.61
C ALA A 291 8.66 -0.87 2.57
N CYS A 292 7.76 0.09 2.81
CA CYS A 292 7.98 1.19 3.75
C CYS A 292 8.26 0.67 5.18
N MET A 293 7.48 -0.32 5.64
CA MET A 293 7.68 -0.95 6.94
C MET A 293 9.04 -1.64 7.06
N SER A 294 9.45 -2.38 6.03
CA SER A 294 10.75 -3.07 5.99
C SER A 294 11.94 -2.10 5.93
N ILE A 295 11.83 -0.98 5.20
CA ILE A 295 12.86 0.06 5.15
C ILE A 295 13.04 0.69 6.54
N ILE A 296 11.96 1.17 7.15
CA ILE A 296 12.02 1.76 8.50
C ILE A 296 12.59 0.74 9.50
N ARG A 297 12.18 -0.53 9.40
CA ARG A 297 12.77 -1.56 10.24
C ARG A 297 14.28 -1.66 10.05
N SER A 298 14.75 -1.74 8.80
CA SER A 298 16.18 -1.81 8.49
C SER A 298 16.94 -0.62 9.08
N GLU A 299 16.41 0.60 8.97
CA GLU A 299 17.00 1.80 9.58
C GLU A 299 17.14 1.68 11.11
N PHE A 300 16.12 1.15 11.79
CA PHE A 300 16.18 0.93 13.24
C PHE A 300 17.18 -0.16 13.62
N GLU A 301 17.28 -1.25 12.84
CA GLU A 301 18.29 -2.30 13.04
C GLU A 301 19.70 -1.72 12.87
N MET A 302 19.93 -0.97 11.79
CA MET A 302 21.19 -0.30 11.50
C MET A 302 21.57 0.71 12.59
N THR A 303 20.63 1.53 13.06
CA THR A 303 20.89 2.52 14.12
C THR A 303 21.21 1.86 15.46
N ALA A 304 20.57 0.73 15.78
CA ALA A 304 20.76 0.05 17.06
C ALA A 304 22.02 -0.84 17.09
N CYS A 305 22.33 -1.52 15.98
CA CYS A 305 23.30 -2.62 15.95
C CYS A 305 24.35 -2.52 14.83
N ASN A 306 24.30 -1.46 13.99
CA ASN A 306 25.15 -1.29 12.81
C ASN A 306 25.14 -2.52 11.88
N CYS A 307 23.98 -3.17 11.75
CA CYS A 307 23.70 -4.24 10.79
C CYS A 307 22.18 -4.44 10.70
N SER A 308 21.71 -5.11 9.65
CA SER A 308 20.29 -5.47 9.47
C SER A 308 20.12 -6.94 9.06
N LEU A 309 18.95 -7.52 9.34
CA LEU A 309 18.58 -8.86 8.84
C LEU A 309 18.12 -8.82 7.38
N PHE A 310 17.63 -7.66 6.92
CA PHE A 310 17.17 -7.43 5.57
C PHE A 310 17.25 -5.93 5.25
N ASN A 311 18.03 -5.57 4.23
CA ASN A 311 18.18 -4.20 3.78
C ASN A 311 17.67 -4.04 2.34
N PRO A 312 16.54 -3.33 2.14
CA PRO A 312 16.02 -3.02 0.81
C PRO A 312 16.89 -2.04 0.00
N GLU A 313 17.61 -1.13 0.67
CA GLU A 313 18.34 -0.03 0.04
C GLU A 313 19.72 -0.46 -0.49
N ASP A 314 20.49 -1.17 0.35
CA ASP A 314 21.83 -1.64 0.02
C ASP A 314 21.95 -3.13 0.35
N ARG A 315 22.17 -3.92 -0.71
CA ARG A 315 22.31 -5.39 -0.64
C ARG A 315 23.76 -5.85 -0.47
N ASN A 316 24.66 -4.97 -0.02
CA ASN A 316 26.02 -5.34 0.31
C ASN A 316 26.06 -6.29 1.52
N ASP A 317 26.67 -7.47 1.34
CA ASP A 317 26.84 -8.50 2.37
C ASP A 317 27.39 -7.94 3.70
N SER A 318 28.24 -6.91 3.68
CA SER A 318 28.81 -6.33 4.92
C SER A 318 27.79 -5.67 5.86
N LEU A 319 26.59 -5.37 5.38
CA LEU A 319 25.53 -4.75 6.16
C LEU A 319 24.67 -5.76 6.91
N TYR A 320 24.78 -7.04 6.57
CA TYR A 320 23.97 -8.08 7.18
C TYR A 320 24.53 -8.47 8.55
N CYS A 321 23.63 -8.74 9.49
CA CYS A 321 24.05 -9.13 10.82
C CYS A 321 24.70 -10.52 10.82
N GLY A 322 25.91 -10.60 11.36
CA GLY A 322 26.53 -11.85 11.77
C GLY A 322 25.93 -12.39 13.07
N LEU A 323 26.25 -13.65 13.38
CA LEU A 323 25.78 -14.35 14.56
C LEU A 323 26.10 -13.60 15.87
N HIS A 324 27.26 -12.96 15.97
CA HIS A 324 27.64 -12.20 17.16
C HIS A 324 26.72 -11.01 17.46
N LYS A 325 26.14 -10.40 16.42
CA LYS A 325 25.25 -9.24 16.56
C LYS A 325 23.78 -9.62 16.73
N ALA A 326 23.43 -10.90 16.65
CA ALA A 326 22.06 -11.38 16.84
C ALA A 326 21.48 -10.98 18.21
N ASP A 327 22.29 -11.04 19.28
CA ASP A 327 21.90 -10.61 20.64
C ASP A 327 21.54 -9.12 20.72
N CYS A 328 22.23 -8.28 19.95
CA CYS A 328 21.90 -6.85 19.89
C CYS A 328 20.50 -6.62 19.32
N LEU A 329 20.15 -7.31 18.23
CA LEU A 329 18.83 -7.17 17.58
C LEU A 329 17.68 -7.55 18.54
N ILE A 330 17.88 -8.61 19.32
CA ILE A 330 16.91 -9.08 20.31
C ILE A 330 16.74 -8.03 21.42
N LYS A 331 17.85 -7.56 21.99
CA LYS A 331 17.84 -6.55 23.07
C LYS A 331 17.32 -5.21 22.63
N ALA A 332 17.53 -4.84 21.37
CA ALA A 332 17.06 -3.59 20.80
C ALA A 332 15.53 -3.53 20.69
N GLY A 333 14.83 -4.68 20.66
CA GLY A 333 13.37 -4.74 20.62
C GLY A 333 12.79 -4.05 19.39
N VAL A 334 13.47 -4.15 18.24
CA VAL A 334 13.20 -3.36 17.02
C VAL A 334 11.74 -3.45 16.58
N THR A 335 11.15 -4.64 16.59
CA THR A 335 9.75 -4.85 16.14
C THR A 335 8.75 -3.95 16.88
N ASN A 336 8.91 -3.78 18.20
CA ASN A 336 8.00 -2.96 18.98
C ASN A 336 8.22 -1.46 18.70
N ARG A 337 9.49 -1.03 18.56
CA ARG A 337 9.85 0.35 18.25
C ARG A 337 9.32 0.78 16.88
N VAL A 338 9.42 -0.09 15.88
CA VAL A 338 8.89 0.18 14.53
C VAL A 338 7.37 0.35 14.57
N LYS A 339 6.66 -0.56 15.26
CA LYS A 339 5.19 -0.46 15.43
C LYS A 339 4.77 0.85 16.10
N GLU A 340 5.46 1.24 17.17
CA GLU A 340 5.20 2.49 17.88
C GLU A 340 5.49 3.71 17.00
N TYR A 341 6.65 3.74 16.34
CA TYR A 341 7.06 4.86 15.49
C TYR A 341 6.11 5.09 14.30
N VAL A 342 5.75 4.02 13.58
CA VAL A 342 4.86 4.13 12.43
C VAL A 342 3.44 4.50 12.87
N GLY A 343 2.96 3.90 13.96
CA GLY A 343 1.64 4.19 14.51
C GLY A 343 1.48 5.63 15.00
N SER A 344 2.53 6.22 15.59
CA SER A 344 2.48 7.59 16.11
C SER A 344 2.69 8.67 15.04
N ASN A 345 3.49 8.41 14.00
CA ASN A 345 3.91 9.44 13.04
C ASN A 345 3.22 9.33 11.67
N THR A 346 2.41 8.30 11.40
CA THR A 346 1.73 8.08 10.10
C THR A 346 2.71 8.17 8.93
N VAL A 347 3.83 7.45 9.02
CA VAL A 347 4.95 7.55 8.06
C VAL A 347 4.67 6.79 6.77
N CYS A 348 4.12 5.58 6.90
CA CYS A 348 3.79 4.72 5.76
C CYS A 348 2.34 4.95 5.32
N LEU A 349 2.17 5.43 4.10
CA LEU A 349 0.87 5.57 3.45
C LEU A 349 0.49 4.26 2.74
N PRO A 350 -0.81 3.95 2.60
CA PRO A 350 -1.25 2.81 1.80
C PRO A 350 -0.86 2.98 0.33
N SER A 351 -0.80 1.86 -0.37
CA SER A 351 -0.57 1.88 -1.82
C SER A 351 -1.81 2.35 -2.55
N CYS A 352 -1.64 3.12 -3.63
CA CYS A 352 -2.76 3.55 -4.46
C CYS A 352 -3.36 2.41 -5.29
N VAL A 353 -2.61 1.31 -5.50
CA VAL A 353 -3.01 0.15 -6.32
C VAL A 353 -3.28 -1.11 -5.47
N GLU A 354 -3.34 -0.94 -4.15
CA GLU A 354 -3.53 -2.03 -3.19
C GLU A 354 -4.79 -2.85 -3.50
N GLN A 355 -4.65 -4.17 -3.46
CA GLN A 355 -5.75 -5.10 -3.60
C GLN A 355 -6.38 -5.40 -2.23
N GLN A 356 -7.71 -5.44 -2.17
CA GLN A 356 -8.40 -5.96 -1.00
C GLN A 356 -8.52 -7.48 -1.13
N ILE A 357 -7.73 -8.18 -0.33
CA ILE A 357 -7.65 -9.65 -0.35
C ILE A 357 -8.27 -10.18 0.94
N SER A 358 -9.24 -11.09 0.82
CA SER A 358 -9.87 -11.73 1.98
C SER A 358 -9.94 -13.25 1.80
N LEU A 359 -9.53 -13.98 2.85
CA LEU A 359 -9.70 -15.43 2.91
C LEU A 359 -11.17 -15.76 3.14
N VAL A 360 -11.78 -16.50 2.21
CA VAL A 360 -13.17 -16.95 2.29
C VAL A 360 -13.26 -18.29 3.03
N GLY A 361 -12.33 -19.20 2.76
CA GLY A 361 -12.33 -20.52 3.37
C GLY A 361 -11.12 -21.36 3.01
N VAL A 362 -10.92 -22.42 3.79
CA VAL A 362 -9.86 -23.41 3.59
C VAL A 362 -10.49 -24.78 3.58
N VAL A 363 -10.21 -25.55 2.53
CA VAL A 363 -10.67 -26.94 2.39
C VAL A 363 -9.44 -27.83 2.40
N THR A 364 -9.43 -28.82 3.27
CA THR A 364 -8.35 -29.80 3.35
C THR A 364 -8.91 -31.18 3.03
N GLU A 365 -8.30 -31.84 2.06
CA GLU A 365 -8.66 -33.18 1.61
C GLU A 365 -7.55 -34.16 2.01
N ASN A 366 -7.96 -35.24 2.67
CA ASN A 366 -7.03 -36.29 3.08
C ASN A 366 -6.40 -36.94 1.83
N GLN A 367 -5.09 -37.20 1.89
CA GLN A 367 -4.23 -37.65 0.78
C GLN A 367 -4.56 -39.03 0.15
N THR A 368 -5.80 -39.53 0.15
CA THR A 368 -6.11 -40.85 -0.44
C THR A 368 -5.91 -40.90 -1.96
N ILE A 369 -5.67 -39.75 -2.62
CA ILE A 369 -5.63 -39.60 -4.08
C ILE A 369 -4.22 -39.32 -4.63
N TYR A 370 -3.30 -38.76 -3.83
CA TYR A 370 -1.96 -38.37 -4.30
C TYR A 370 -0.90 -39.38 -3.84
N LYS A 371 -0.14 -39.93 -4.80
CA LYS A 371 0.99 -40.82 -4.53
C LYS A 371 2.21 -39.99 -4.12
N ASN A 372 3.05 -40.50 -3.21
CA ASN A 372 4.44 -40.05 -2.93
C ASN A 372 4.70 -38.75 -2.12
N ASN A 373 4.15 -38.57 -0.91
CA ASN A 373 4.57 -37.48 0.01
C ASN A 373 4.55 -36.05 -0.59
N GLU A 374 3.84 -35.84 -1.70
CA GLU A 374 3.73 -34.56 -2.38
C GLU A 374 2.84 -33.61 -1.58
N GLN A 375 3.28 -32.35 -1.40
CA GLN A 375 2.50 -31.32 -0.74
C GLN A 375 1.72 -30.54 -1.80
N VAL A 376 0.40 -30.73 -1.84
CA VAL A 376 -0.47 -30.06 -2.82
C VAL A 376 -1.15 -28.87 -2.16
N THR A 377 -0.93 -27.67 -2.71
CA THR A 377 -1.61 -26.44 -2.28
C THR A 377 -2.24 -25.75 -3.47
N GLU A 378 -3.52 -25.43 -3.35
CA GLU A 378 -4.26 -24.71 -4.37
C GLU A 378 -4.76 -23.38 -3.84
N ILE A 379 -4.51 -22.31 -4.59
CA ILE A 379 -4.99 -20.97 -4.32
C ILE A 379 -6.05 -20.66 -5.36
N GLN A 380 -7.30 -20.48 -4.94
CA GLN A 380 -8.42 -20.22 -5.85
C GLN A 380 -9.06 -18.86 -5.58
N ILE A 381 -9.40 -18.14 -6.66
CA ILE A 381 -10.26 -16.96 -6.57
C ILE A 381 -11.69 -17.42 -6.74
N ILE A 382 -12.46 -17.42 -5.65
CA ILE A 382 -13.79 -18.03 -5.61
C ILE A 382 -14.82 -17.17 -6.33
N SER A 383 -14.83 -15.87 -6.05
CA SER A 383 -15.71 -14.91 -6.69
C SER A 383 -14.89 -13.97 -7.56
N PRO A 384 -15.21 -13.84 -8.86
CA PRO A 384 -14.58 -12.79 -9.65
C PRO A 384 -15.12 -11.45 -9.12
N PRO A 385 -14.32 -10.38 -9.12
CA PRO A 385 -14.81 -9.08 -8.68
C PRO A 385 -15.98 -8.65 -9.56
N THR A 386 -17.17 -8.54 -8.96
CA THR A 386 -18.39 -8.03 -9.63
C THR A 386 -18.45 -6.51 -9.59
N VAL A 387 -17.70 -5.92 -8.67
CA VAL A 387 -17.49 -4.50 -8.46
C VAL A 387 -16.00 -4.19 -8.59
N ARG A 388 -15.68 -3.05 -9.18
CA ARG A 388 -14.32 -2.49 -9.19
C ARG A 388 -14.40 -1.06 -8.71
N TYR A 389 -13.53 -0.71 -7.76
CA TYR A 389 -13.44 0.65 -7.25
C TYR A 389 -12.65 1.49 -8.25
N GLU A 390 -13.21 2.61 -8.67
CA GLU A 390 -12.55 3.54 -9.58
C GLU A 390 -12.20 4.83 -8.83
N ARG A 391 -10.90 5.10 -8.64
CA ARG A 391 -10.44 6.38 -8.11
C ARG A 391 -10.30 7.38 -9.25
N LYS A 392 -10.98 8.53 -9.13
CA LYS A 392 -10.95 9.63 -10.10
C LYS A 392 -10.65 10.95 -9.42
N VAL A 393 -10.06 11.87 -10.16
CA VAL A 393 -9.91 13.26 -9.71
C VAL A 393 -11.29 13.90 -9.68
N THR A 394 -11.64 14.55 -8.57
CA THR A 394 -12.94 15.21 -8.34
C THR A 394 -13.08 16.48 -9.19
N GLN A 395 -12.03 17.28 -9.25
CA GLN A 395 -11.96 18.56 -9.94
C GLN A 395 -10.57 18.76 -10.51
N THR A 396 -10.48 18.89 -11.82
CA THR A 396 -9.23 19.25 -12.48
C THR A 396 -8.95 20.75 -12.33
N LYS A 397 -7.71 21.17 -12.63
CA LYS A 397 -7.35 22.60 -12.71
C LYS A 397 -8.24 23.36 -13.71
N LEU A 398 -8.67 22.70 -14.77
CA LEU A 398 -9.58 23.27 -15.76
C LEU A 398 -10.97 23.50 -15.16
N ASP A 399 -11.49 22.53 -14.41
CA ASP A 399 -12.79 22.64 -13.73
C ASP A 399 -12.81 23.79 -12.72
N LEU A 400 -11.68 24.01 -12.01
CA LEU A 400 -11.52 25.15 -11.10
C LEU A 400 -11.62 26.49 -11.86
N ILE A 401 -10.91 26.65 -12.97
CA ILE A 401 -10.93 27.89 -13.77
C ILE A 401 -12.34 28.13 -14.34
N VAL A 402 -12.98 27.09 -14.87
CA VAL A 402 -14.36 27.16 -15.38
C VAL A 402 -15.33 27.52 -14.26
N GLY A 403 -15.16 26.94 -13.07
CA GLY A 403 -15.95 27.26 -11.87
C GLY A 403 -15.82 28.72 -11.46
N ILE A 404 -14.60 29.25 -11.38
CA ILE A 404 -14.33 30.67 -11.07
C ILE A 404 -15.01 31.57 -12.11
N GLY A 405 -14.83 31.27 -13.41
CA GLY A 405 -15.45 32.02 -14.50
C GLY A 405 -16.97 32.00 -14.45
N SER A 406 -17.56 30.85 -14.12
CA SER A 406 -19.01 30.68 -14.00
C SER A 406 -19.59 31.51 -12.84
N VAL A 407 -18.93 31.52 -11.68
CA VAL A 407 -19.35 32.32 -10.52
C VAL A 407 -19.23 33.81 -10.85
N ALA A 408 -18.09 34.25 -11.41
CA ALA A 408 -17.89 35.65 -11.79
C ALA A 408 -18.91 36.11 -12.86
N GLY A 409 -19.19 35.27 -13.86
CA GLY A 409 -20.18 35.52 -14.90
C GLY A 409 -21.61 35.60 -14.35
N LEU A 410 -22.00 34.72 -13.44
CA LEU A 410 -23.34 34.69 -12.85
C LEU A 410 -23.66 35.94 -12.02
N PHE A 411 -22.71 36.40 -11.20
CA PHE A 411 -22.94 37.47 -10.23
C PHE A 411 -22.69 38.88 -10.79
N PHE A 412 -21.76 39.03 -11.74
CA PHE A 412 -21.41 40.33 -12.30
C PHE A 412 -21.80 40.48 -13.78
N GLY A 413 -22.29 39.43 -14.44
CA GLY A 413 -22.43 39.44 -15.91
C GLY A 413 -21.09 39.66 -16.60
N ALA A 414 -19.97 39.45 -15.88
CA ALA A 414 -18.64 39.73 -16.37
C ALA A 414 -18.20 38.61 -17.30
N SER A 415 -18.18 38.90 -18.60
CA SER A 415 -17.51 38.04 -19.59
C SER A 415 -16.05 38.46 -19.76
N LEU A 416 -15.24 37.61 -20.39
CA LEU A 416 -13.85 37.95 -20.76
C LEU A 416 -13.77 39.27 -21.55
N LEU A 417 -14.80 39.59 -22.34
CA LEU A 417 -14.93 40.85 -23.09
C LEU A 417 -15.09 42.08 -22.18
N ASN A 418 -15.93 42.01 -21.14
CA ASN A 418 -16.06 43.11 -20.17
C ASN A 418 -14.73 43.36 -19.42
N LEU A 419 -14.00 42.28 -19.11
CA LEU A 419 -12.70 42.39 -18.44
C LEU A 419 -11.65 43.04 -19.36
N LEU A 420 -11.62 42.65 -20.64
CA LEU A 420 -10.76 43.26 -21.65
C LEU A 420 -11.11 44.73 -21.91
N GLU A 421 -12.40 45.10 -21.90
CA GLU A 421 -12.81 46.51 -22.02
C GLU A 421 -12.32 47.35 -20.84
N ILE A 422 -12.48 46.85 -19.60
CA ILE A 422 -11.98 47.53 -18.39
C ILE A 422 -10.45 47.71 -18.48
N ILE A 423 -9.72 46.66 -18.85
CA ILE A 423 -8.26 46.72 -19.02
C ILE A 423 -7.90 47.75 -20.11
N SER A 424 -8.60 47.74 -21.25
CA SER A 424 -8.35 48.68 -22.34
C SER A 424 -8.62 50.14 -21.93
N TYR A 425 -9.64 50.37 -21.10
CA TYR A 425 -9.97 51.68 -20.55
C TYR A 425 -8.89 52.15 -19.56
N PHE A 426 -8.45 51.28 -18.65
CA PHE A 426 -7.35 51.56 -17.73
C PHE A 426 -6.05 51.85 -18.47
N ILE A 427 -5.70 51.04 -19.49
CA ILE A 427 -4.52 51.28 -20.33
C ILE A 427 -4.63 52.62 -21.04
N LYS A 428 -5.80 52.97 -21.61
CA LYS A 428 -6.02 54.29 -22.22
C LYS A 428 -5.80 55.40 -21.20
N LYS A 429 -6.43 55.32 -20.01
CA LYS A 429 -6.29 56.35 -18.97
C LYS A 429 -4.86 56.50 -18.46
N VAL A 430 -4.15 55.39 -18.24
CA VAL A 430 -2.74 55.40 -17.83
C VAL A 430 -1.88 56.01 -18.93
N LYS A 431 -2.14 55.68 -20.20
CA LYS A 431 -1.43 56.28 -21.33
C LYS A 431 -1.68 57.78 -21.43
N THR A 432 -2.91 58.24 -21.19
CA THR A 432 -3.25 59.67 -21.15
C THR A 432 -2.63 60.39 -19.95
N ALA A 433 -2.40 59.70 -18.82
CA ALA A 433 -1.78 60.27 -17.62
C ALA A 433 -0.23 60.27 -17.67
N ILE A 434 0.37 59.45 -18.54
CA ILE A 434 1.83 59.37 -18.72
C ILE A 434 2.29 60.23 -19.91
N PHE A 435 1.48 60.37 -20.97
CA PHE A 435 1.81 61.09 -22.20
C PHE A 435 0.97 62.36 -22.46
N GLY A 436 0.06 62.71 -21.55
CA GLY A 436 -0.61 64.01 -21.49
C GLY A 436 -0.17 64.73 -20.24
#